data_AF-A0A951FHQ0-F1
#
_entry.id   AF-A0A951FHQ0-F1
#
_cell.length_a   1.000
_cell.length_b   1.000
_cell.length_c   1.000
_cell.angle_alpha   90.00
_cell.angle_beta   90.00
_cell.angle_gamma   90.00
#
_symmetry.space_group_name_H-M   'P 1'
#
loop_
_entity.id
_entity.type
_entity.pdbx_description
1 polymer ?
#
loop_
_entity_poly.entity_id
_entity_poly.type
_entity_poly.pdbx_seq_one_letter_code
_entity_poly.pdbx_strand_id
1 'polypeptide(L)'
;MSKSLFAYLDHAPSLDEIAAELSHLGLCYRHTLPPDERWNYPMHVFGMEDLRVVYHAGDPDASRAVVDTTVRRGDTAVGATQLRLIAIRVIQRWGGEVYDPQLKRRLALN
;
A
#
# COMPACT_ATOMS: atom_id res chain seq x y z
N MET A 1 17.43 -6.05 -0.28
CA MET A 1 16.77 -4.89 -0.94
C MET A 1 15.30 -4.85 -0.55
N SER A 2 14.63 -3.70 -0.61
CA SER A 2 13.18 -3.60 -0.39
C SER A 2 12.38 -3.76 -1.70
N LYS A 3 11.18 -4.31 -1.61
CA LYS A 3 10.20 -4.37 -2.72
C LYS A 3 8.95 -3.59 -2.33
N SER A 4 8.33 -2.94 -3.31
CA SER A 4 7.14 -2.11 -3.11
C SER A 4 6.11 -2.36 -4.22
N LEU A 5 4.83 -2.36 -3.86
CA LEU A 5 3.69 -2.31 -4.77
C LEU A 5 2.80 -1.13 -4.39
N PHE A 6 2.22 -0.49 -5.40
CA PHE A 6 1.27 0.60 -5.21
C PHE A 6 -0.10 0.15 -5.68
N ALA A 7 -1.10 0.24 -4.82
CA ALA A 7 -2.50 0.02 -5.18
C ALA A 7 -3.20 1.38 -5.25
N TYR A 8 -3.67 1.76 -6.44
CA TYR A 8 -4.49 2.94 -6.67
C TYR A 8 -5.95 2.50 -6.59
N LEU A 9 -6.75 3.10 -5.72
CA LEU A 9 -8.10 2.63 -5.42
C LEU A 9 -9.14 3.46 -6.17
N ASP A 10 -10.20 2.81 -6.68
CA ASP A 10 -11.35 3.49 -7.27
C ASP A 10 -12.24 4.13 -6.21
N HIS A 11 -12.25 3.56 -5.00
CA HIS A 11 -12.96 4.07 -3.84
C HIS A 11 -11.99 4.25 -2.68
N ALA A 12 -11.91 5.47 -2.13
CA ALA A 12 -11.06 5.73 -0.98
C ALA A 12 -11.77 5.27 0.31
N PRO A 13 -11.22 4.28 1.05
CA PRO A 13 -11.77 3.92 2.35
C PRO A 13 -11.53 5.03 3.38
N SER A 14 -12.36 5.11 4.41
CA SER A 14 -11.99 5.84 5.62
C SER A 14 -10.78 5.19 6.32
N LEU A 15 -10.11 5.95 7.18
CA LEU A 15 -8.98 5.43 7.97
C LEU A 15 -9.40 4.21 8.82
N ASP A 16 -10.60 4.24 9.39
CA ASP A 16 -11.09 3.16 10.25
C ASP A 16 -11.37 1.88 9.44
N GLU A 17 -11.93 2.02 8.24
CA GLU A 17 -12.19 0.88 7.34
C GLU A 17 -10.90 0.19 6.90
N ILE A 18 -9.89 0.97 6.49
CA ILE A 18 -8.62 0.39 6.09
C ILE A 18 -7.85 -0.16 7.29
N ALA A 19 -7.91 0.50 8.45
CA ALA A 19 -7.28 0.00 9.66
C ALA A 19 -7.88 -1.36 10.09
N ALA A 20 -9.21 -1.51 10.03
CA ALA A 20 -9.88 -2.77 10.31
C ALA A 20 -9.44 -3.88 9.35
N GLU A 21 -9.39 -3.60 8.05
CA GLU A 21 -8.97 -4.58 7.05
C GLU A 21 -7.51 -5.00 7.23
N LEU A 22 -6.60 -4.05 7.43
CA LEU A 22 -5.18 -4.34 7.64
C LEU A 22 -4.95 -5.09 8.96
N SER A 23 -5.72 -4.80 10.00
CA SER A 23 -5.66 -5.54 11.26
C SER A 23 -6.02 -7.02 11.09
N HIS A 24 -6.98 -7.36 10.20
CA HIS A 24 -7.27 -8.78 9.88
C HIS A 24 -6.10 -9.50 9.21
N LEU A 25 -5.21 -8.75 8.57
CA LEU A 25 -3.97 -9.24 7.96
C LEU A 25 -2.77 -9.20 8.92
N GLY A 26 -2.99 -8.87 10.20
CA GLY A 26 -1.94 -8.78 11.23
C GLY A 26 -1.14 -7.47 11.20
N LEU A 27 -1.54 -6.50 10.39
CA LEU A 27 -0.89 -5.19 10.29
C LEU A 27 -1.48 -4.22 11.32
N CYS A 28 -0.67 -3.79 12.28
CA CYS A 28 -1.08 -2.82 13.28
C CYS A 28 -0.76 -1.39 12.83
N TYR A 29 -1.63 -0.45 13.17
CA TYR A 29 -1.35 0.98 13.04
C TYR A 29 -0.11 1.36 13.87
N ARG A 30 0.75 2.21 13.30
CA ARG A 30 2.01 2.65 13.93
C ARG A 30 2.01 4.14 14.19
N HIS A 31 1.86 4.95 13.15
CA HIS A 31 1.90 6.41 13.24
C HIS A 31 1.43 7.05 11.94
N THR A 32 1.18 8.35 11.98
CA THR A 32 0.95 9.19 10.79
C THR A 32 2.23 9.97 10.48
N LEU A 33 2.60 10.00 9.21
CA LEU A 33 3.61 10.91 8.68
C LEU A 33 2.94 12.17 8.12
N PRO A 34 3.64 13.32 8.16
CA PRO A 34 3.14 14.52 7.51
C PRO A 34 2.92 14.28 6.01
N PRO A 35 2.11 15.11 5.35
CA PRO A 35 1.96 15.08 3.89
C PRO A 35 3.29 15.15 3.16
N ASP A 36 3.37 14.42 2.05
CA ASP A 36 4.47 14.48 1.08
C ASP A 36 4.16 15.59 0.06
N GLU A 37 5.18 16.27 -0.49
CA GLU A 37 5.02 17.22 -1.59
C GLU A 37 4.23 16.65 -2.78
N ARG A 38 4.29 15.33 -2.98
CA ARG A 38 3.56 14.62 -4.03
C ARG A 38 2.09 14.35 -3.67
N TRP A 39 1.79 14.22 -2.38
CA TRP A 39 0.49 13.85 -1.86
C TRP A 39 0.20 14.73 -0.64
N ASN A 40 -0.52 15.84 -0.86
CA ASN A 40 -0.90 16.86 0.13
C ASN A 40 -1.80 16.33 1.28
N TYR A 41 -1.83 15.03 1.51
CA TYR A 41 -2.65 14.34 2.50
C TYR A 41 -1.77 13.56 3.49
N PRO A 42 -2.21 13.39 4.75
CA PRO A 42 -1.50 12.59 5.73
C PRO A 42 -1.27 11.15 5.26
N MET A 43 -0.14 10.58 5.65
CA MET A 43 0.23 9.20 5.32
C MET A 43 0.15 8.33 6.57
N HIS A 44 -0.75 7.37 6.59
CA HIS A 44 -0.96 6.47 7.73
C HIS A 44 -0.14 5.20 7.58
N VAL A 45 0.71 4.91 8.56
CA VAL A 45 1.64 3.78 8.51
C VAL A 45 1.11 2.63 9.36
N PHE A 46 1.00 1.47 8.73
CA PHE A 46 0.72 0.17 9.34
C PHE A 46 1.92 -0.74 9.16
N GLY A 47 2.15 -1.67 10.10
CA GLY A 47 3.32 -2.56 9.99
C GLY A 47 3.23 -3.83 10.80
N MET A 48 3.89 -4.86 10.27
CA MET A 48 4.06 -6.19 10.85
C MET A 48 5.45 -6.69 10.46
N GLU A 49 6.34 -6.92 11.43
CA GLU A 49 7.72 -7.36 11.18
C GLU A 49 8.45 -6.53 10.09
N ASP A 50 8.79 -7.14 8.96
CA ASP A 50 9.49 -6.50 7.83
C ASP A 50 8.54 -5.88 6.79
N LEU A 51 7.23 -6.01 6.97
CA LEU A 51 6.19 -5.49 6.11
C LEU A 51 5.66 -4.15 6.65
N ARG A 52 5.54 -3.19 5.75
CA ARG A 52 4.99 -1.86 5.99
C ARG A 52 3.92 -1.58 4.94
N VAL A 53 2.78 -1.06 5.38
CA VAL A 53 1.76 -0.51 4.50
C VAL A 53 1.60 0.96 4.82
N VAL A 54 1.62 1.81 3.81
CA VAL A 54 1.38 3.24 3.92
C VAL A 54 0.12 3.55 3.15
N TYR A 55 -0.87 4.03 3.87
CA TYR A 55 -2.13 4.48 3.30
C TYR A 55 -2.09 5.99 3.12
N HIS A 56 -2.29 6.43 1.89
CA HIS A 56 -2.45 7.83 1.53
C HIS A 56 -3.95 8.11 1.48
N ALA A 57 -4.46 8.81 2.50
CA ALA A 57 -5.90 9.01 2.69
C ALA A 57 -6.56 9.74 1.52
N GLY A 58 -5.78 10.49 0.73
CA GLY A 58 -6.30 11.10 -0.49
C GLY A 58 -7.43 12.09 -0.23
N ASP A 59 -8.09 12.49 -1.32
CA ASP A 59 -9.40 13.12 -1.26
C ASP A 59 -10.45 12.01 -1.53
N PRO A 60 -11.29 11.65 -0.54
CA PRO A 60 -12.35 10.67 -0.72
C PRO A 60 -13.42 11.13 -1.73
N ASP A 61 -13.67 12.44 -1.83
CA ASP A 61 -14.65 13.00 -2.77
C ASP A 61 -14.14 12.92 -4.21
N ALA A 62 -12.82 12.93 -4.38
CA ALA A 62 -12.17 12.69 -5.66
C ALA A 62 -11.88 11.19 -5.92
N SER A 63 -12.17 10.30 -4.97
CA SER A 63 -11.85 8.86 -5.06
C SER A 63 -10.35 8.57 -5.25
N ARG A 64 -9.45 9.39 -4.70
CA ARG A 64 -8.00 9.30 -4.95
C ARG A 64 -7.23 8.74 -3.76
N ALA A 65 -7.34 7.45 -3.49
CA ALA A 65 -6.53 6.80 -2.47
C ALA A 65 -5.39 5.97 -3.07
N VAL A 66 -4.25 5.93 -2.35
CA VAL A 66 -3.12 5.07 -2.71
C VAL A 66 -2.67 4.27 -1.49
N VAL A 67 -2.40 2.99 -1.70
CA VAL A 67 -1.79 2.11 -0.71
C VAL A 67 -0.42 1.68 -1.21
N ASP A 68 0.64 2.15 -0.57
CA ASP A 68 2.00 1.66 -0.76
C ASP A 68 2.25 0.49 0.19
N THR A 69 2.42 -0.70 -0.37
CA THR A 69 2.85 -1.87 0.38
C THR A 69 4.32 -2.12 0.12
N THR A 70 5.14 -2.09 1.16
CA THR A 70 6.59 -2.27 1.08
C THR A 70 7.06 -3.37 2.03
N VAL A 71 7.92 -4.27 1.55
CA VAL A 71 8.62 -5.28 2.37
C VAL A 71 10.12 -5.02 2.35
N ARG A 72 10.73 -4.83 3.53
CA ARG A 72 12.17 -4.54 3.71
C ARG A 72 13.07 -5.73 3.37
N ARG A 73 12.58 -6.96 3.58
CA ARG A 73 13.26 -8.23 3.21
C ARG A 73 12.63 -8.90 1.99
N GLY A 74 12.24 -8.09 1.00
CA GLY A 74 11.46 -8.52 -0.17
C GLY A 74 12.18 -9.50 -1.10
N ASP A 75 13.45 -9.81 -0.83
CA ASP A 75 14.22 -10.85 -1.54
C ASP A 75 13.78 -12.28 -1.14
N THR A 76 12.98 -12.43 -0.07
CA THR A 76 12.39 -13.72 0.29
C THR A 76 11.07 -13.95 -0.48
N ALA A 77 10.82 -15.21 -0.87
CA ALA A 77 9.57 -15.59 -1.55
C ALA A 77 8.33 -15.29 -0.68
N VAL A 78 8.45 -15.44 0.64
CA VAL A 78 7.39 -15.15 1.62
C VAL A 78 7.03 -13.67 1.60
N GLY A 79 8.02 -12.77 1.72
CA GLY A 79 7.78 -11.33 1.70
C GLY A 79 7.18 -10.85 0.37
N ALA A 80 7.65 -11.37 -0.77
CA ALA A 80 7.07 -11.05 -2.07
C ALA A 80 5.60 -11.52 -2.21
N THR A 81 5.26 -12.65 -1.59
CA THR A 81 3.89 -13.18 -1.59
C THR A 81 2.98 -12.34 -0.71
N GLN A 82 3.40 -11.98 0.51
CA GLN A 82 2.64 -11.12 1.41
C GLN A 82 2.32 -9.77 0.77
N LEU A 83 3.33 -9.15 0.15
CA LEU A 83 3.20 -7.89 -0.59
C LEU A 83 2.11 -7.96 -1.67
N ARG A 84 2.08 -9.03 -2.46
CA ARG A 84 1.05 -9.25 -3.51
C ARG A 84 -0.33 -9.51 -2.91
N LEU A 85 -0.42 -10.33 -1.86
CA LEU A 85 -1.69 -10.66 -1.22
C LEU A 85 -2.38 -9.42 -0.66
N ILE A 86 -1.63 -8.53 0.00
CA ILE A 86 -2.17 -7.28 0.53
C ILE A 86 -2.65 -6.38 -0.60
N ALA A 87 -1.82 -6.16 -1.63
CA ALA A 87 -2.20 -5.32 -2.76
C ALA A 87 -3.47 -5.83 -3.46
N ILE A 88 -3.55 -7.15 -3.73
CA ILE A 88 -4.74 -7.78 -4.33
C ILE A 88 -5.95 -7.63 -3.41
N ARG A 89 -5.78 -7.87 -2.11
CA ARG A 89 -6.89 -7.81 -1.13
C ARG A 89 -7.50 -6.41 -1.06
N VAL A 90 -6.66 -5.38 -1.04
CA VAL A 90 -7.08 -3.98 -1.03
C VAL A 90 -7.83 -3.66 -2.33
N ILE A 91 -7.28 -4.01 -3.50
CA ILE A 91 -7.96 -3.79 -4.80
C ILE A 91 -9.28 -4.55 -4.90
N GLN A 92 -9.34 -5.81 -4.43
CA GLN A 92 -10.58 -6.59 -4.44
C GLN A 92 -11.70 -5.95 -3.62
N ARG A 93 -11.36 -5.22 -2.56
CA ARG A 93 -12.34 -4.60 -1.67
C ARG A 93 -12.78 -3.21 -2.15
N TRP A 94 -11.87 -2.43 -2.74
CA TRP A 94 -12.12 -1.02 -3.06
C TRP A 94 -11.93 -0.64 -4.54
N GLY A 95 -11.73 -1.63 -5.41
CA GLY A 95 -11.47 -1.41 -6.84
C GLY A 95 -10.06 -0.88 -7.12
N GLY A 96 -9.79 -0.65 -8.39
CA GLY A 96 -8.58 -0.01 -8.89
C GLY A 96 -7.50 -0.94 -9.43
N GLU A 97 -6.25 -0.47 -9.42
CA GLU A 97 -5.12 -1.13 -10.10
C GLU A 97 -3.86 -1.23 -9.24
N VAL A 98 -3.13 -2.35 -9.40
CA VAL A 98 -1.80 -2.54 -8.81
C VAL A 98 -0.72 -2.14 -9.80
N TYR A 99 0.17 -1.25 -9.36
CA TYR A 99 1.37 -0.85 -10.07
C TYR A 99 2.63 -1.43 -9.41
N ASP A 100 3.43 -2.14 -10.21
CA ASP A 100 4.73 -2.70 -9.83
C ASP A 100 5.88 -1.90 -10.48
N PRO A 101 6.64 -1.10 -9.71
CA PRO A 101 7.78 -0.35 -10.23
C PRO A 101 8.91 -1.23 -10.78
N GLN A 102 9.06 -2.46 -10.29
CA GLN A 102 10.10 -3.38 -10.74
C GLN A 102 9.77 -3.95 -12.13
N LEU A 103 8.50 -4.21 -12.41
CA LEU A 103 8.04 -4.61 -13.74
C LEU A 103 8.34 -3.51 -14.78
N LYS A 104 8.05 -2.25 -14.44
CA LYS A 104 8.33 -1.11 -15.33
C LYS A 104 9.83 -0.91 -15.55
N ARG A 105 10.67 -1.03 -14.52
CA ARG A 105 12.13 -0.98 -14.67
C ARG A 105 12.65 -2.09 -15.59
N ARG A 106 12.09 -3.30 -15.49
CA ARG A 106 12.48 -4.42 -16.36
C ARG A 106 12.08 -4.17 -17.81
N LEU A 107 10.94 -3.55 -18.08
CA LEU A 107 10.52 -3.16 -19.43
C LEU A 107 11.32 -1.98 -20.00
N ALA A 108 11.83 -1.08 -19.15
CA ALA A 108 12.65 0.06 -19.59
C ALA A 108 14.13 -0.30 -19.84
N LEU A 109 14.57 -1.50 -19.46
CA LEU A 109 15.94 -2.01 -19.62
C LEU A 109 16.06 -3.07 -20.73
N ASN A 110 14.95 -3.45 -21.36
CA ASN A 110 14.91 -4.30 -22.57
C ASN A 110 14.57 -3.44 -23.78
#